data_AF-A0A7G9FPU4-F1
#
_entry.id   AF-A0A7G9FPU4-F1
#
_cell.length_a   1.000
_cell.length_b   1.000
_cell.length_c   1.000
_cell.angle_alpha   90.00
_cell.angle_beta   90.00
_cell.angle_gamma   90.00
#
_symmetry.space_group_name_H-M   'P 1'
#
loop_
_entity.id
_entity.type
_entity.pdbx_description
1 polymer ?
#
loop_
_entity_poly.entity_id
_entity_poly.type
_entity_poly.pdbx_seq_one_letter_code
_entity_poly.pdbx_strand_id
1 'polypeptide(L)'
;MIVYYKLDSLLESKGIKKIDLQHSIGASPSTMANFSKNKYVAMSIIDKICKELNCQPGDIMSYVDDEQAEKAKIEAQIAELQAKLKQM
;
A
#
# COMPACT_ATOMS: atom_id res chain seq x y z
N MET A 1 10.01 -6.72 7.34
CA MET A 1 9.95 -6.38 5.90
C MET A 1 9.39 -4.98 5.67
N ILE A 2 9.66 -4.37 4.49
CA ILE A 2 9.03 -3.10 4.10
C ILE A 2 7.60 -3.35 3.59
N VAL A 3 6.65 -2.53 4.03
CA VAL A 3 5.25 -2.54 3.62
C VAL A 3 4.79 -1.13 3.25
N TYR A 4 3.75 -1.02 2.43
CA TYR A 4 3.26 0.25 1.87
C TYR A 4 1.81 0.59 2.27
N TYR A 5 1.30 0.00 3.34
CA TYR A 5 -0.08 0.21 3.79
C TYR A 5 -0.42 1.68 4.05
N LYS A 6 0.58 2.48 4.46
CA LYS A 6 0.40 3.92 4.72
C LYS A 6 0.05 4.73 3.47
N LEU A 7 0.43 4.26 2.27
CA LEU A 7 0.12 4.96 1.03
C LEU A 7 -1.39 5.12 0.82
N ASP A 8 -2.16 4.05 1.05
CA ASP A 8 -3.62 4.11 0.85
C ASP A 8 -4.26 5.07 1.86
N SER A 9 -3.82 5.06 3.13
CA SER A 9 -4.27 6.03 4.14
C SER A 9 -3.90 7.47 3.81
N LEU A 10 -2.70 7.71 3.27
CA LEU A 10 -2.28 9.05 2.85
C LEU A 10 -3.14 9.55 1.70
N LEU A 11 -3.43 8.70 0.71
CA LEU A 11 -4.28 9.03 -0.42
C LEU A 11 -5.70 9.37 0.02
N GLU A 12 -6.28 8.57 0.91
CA GLU A 12 -7.59 8.85 1.52
C GLU A 12 -7.62 10.19 2.24
N SER A 13 -6.60 10.48 3.06
CA SER A 13 -6.50 11.74 3.80
C SER A 13 -6.41 12.97 2.88
N LYS A 14 -5.88 12.80 1.67
CA LYS A 14 -5.75 13.84 0.63
C LYS A 14 -6.91 13.86 -0.37
N GLY A 15 -7.86 12.91 -0.27
CA GLY A 15 -8.95 12.76 -1.24
C GLY A 15 -8.48 12.39 -2.65
N ILE A 16 -7.30 11.78 -2.80
CA ILE A 16 -6.72 11.40 -4.09
C ILE A 16 -7.03 9.94 -4.36
N LYS A 17 -7.56 9.61 -5.56
CA LYS A 17 -7.74 8.21 -5.93
C LYS A 17 -6.41 7.61 -6.38
N LYS A 18 -6.21 6.33 -6.06
CA LYS A 18 -5.01 5.57 -6.46
C LYS A 18 -4.78 5.56 -7.97
N ILE A 19 -5.85 5.56 -8.76
CA ILE A 19 -5.77 5.64 -10.22
C ILE A 19 -5.29 7.01 -10.71
N ASP A 20 -5.63 8.09 -10.01
CA ASP A 20 -5.18 9.44 -10.35
C ASP A 20 -3.68 9.57 -10.07
N LEU A 21 -3.22 9.05 -8.92
CA LEU A 21 -1.79 8.96 -8.61
C LEU A 21 -1.05 8.15 -9.68
N GLN A 22 -1.58 6.98 -10.07
CA GLN A 22 -0.99 6.12 -11.09
C GLN A 22 -0.73 6.89 -12.39
N HIS A 23 -1.75 7.62 -12.87
CA HIS A 23 -1.65 8.40 -14.09
C HIS A 23 -0.65 9.56 -13.93
N SER A 24 -0.67 10.26 -12.80
CA SER A 24 0.20 11.43 -12.58
C SER A 24 1.70 11.04 -12.57
N ILE A 25 2.06 9.95 -11.90
CA ILE A 25 3.46 9.50 -11.84
C ILE A 25 3.91 8.66 -13.05
N GLY A 26 2.96 8.36 -13.97
CA GLY A 26 3.17 7.49 -15.12
C GLY A 26 3.55 6.06 -14.74
N ALA A 27 2.95 5.51 -13.67
CA ALA A 27 3.20 4.15 -13.23
C ALA A 27 2.33 3.14 -13.98
N SER A 28 2.87 1.94 -14.21
CA SER A 28 2.07 0.84 -14.74
C SER A 28 1.08 0.31 -13.69
N PRO A 29 -0.03 -0.32 -14.11
CA PRO A 29 -0.93 -1.01 -13.20
C PRO A 29 -0.20 -2.08 -12.36
N SER A 30 0.80 -2.74 -12.93
CA SER A 30 1.64 -3.73 -12.22
C SER A 30 2.47 -3.10 -11.10
N THR A 31 2.97 -1.87 -11.31
CA THR A 31 3.68 -1.11 -10.27
C THR A 31 2.74 -0.77 -9.11
N MET A 32 1.53 -0.31 -9.42
CA MET A 32 0.52 -0.01 -8.38
C MET A 32 0.10 -1.26 -7.61
N ALA A 33 -0.01 -2.41 -8.28
CA ALA A 33 -0.31 -3.69 -7.63
C ALA A 33 0.79 -4.14 -6.66
N ASN A 34 2.06 -3.75 -6.87
CA ASN A 34 3.15 -4.09 -5.95
C ASN A 34 3.00 -3.39 -4.60
N PHE A 35 2.49 -2.15 -4.56
CA PHE A 35 2.20 -1.46 -3.29
C PHE A 35 1.17 -2.24 -2.46
N SER A 36 0.06 -2.65 -3.08
CA SER A 36 -0.98 -3.42 -2.38
C SER A 36 -0.53 -4.81 -1.95
N LYS A 37 0.46 -5.40 -2.64
CA LYS A 37 1.00 -6.74 -2.35
C LYS A 37 2.29 -6.70 -1.51
N ASN A 38 2.74 -5.52 -1.07
CA ASN A 38 4.03 -5.31 -0.41
C ASN A 38 5.20 -5.98 -1.12
N LYS A 39 5.20 -5.89 -2.46
CA LYS A 39 6.27 -6.38 -3.32
C LYS A 39 7.29 -5.27 -3.58
N TYR A 40 8.40 -5.67 -4.19
CA TYR A 40 9.43 -4.73 -4.62
C TYR A 40 8.86 -3.58 -5.46
N VAL A 41 9.25 -2.37 -5.11
CA VAL A 41 8.99 -1.14 -5.85
C VAL A 41 10.33 -0.43 -6.02
N ALA A 42 10.64 -0.01 -7.24
CA ALA A 42 11.87 0.71 -7.52
C ALA A 42 11.89 2.07 -6.79
N MET A 43 13.06 2.45 -6.27
CA MET A 43 13.25 3.73 -5.55
C MET A 43 12.83 4.95 -6.38
N SER A 44 12.99 4.89 -7.70
CA SER A 44 12.53 5.95 -8.62
C SER A 44 11.02 6.16 -8.61
N ILE A 45 10.22 5.14 -8.31
CA ILE A 45 8.77 5.27 -8.14
C ILE A 45 8.46 5.92 -6.79
N ILE A 46 9.19 5.54 -5.74
CA ILE A 46 9.07 6.16 -4.41
C ILE A 46 9.35 7.66 -4.49
N ASP A 47 10.43 8.06 -5.17
CA ASP A 47 10.79 9.46 -5.42
C ASP A 47 9.66 10.23 -6.12
N LYS A 48 9.11 9.66 -7.21
CA LYS A 48 7.97 10.26 -7.92
C LYS A 48 6.74 10.45 -7.04
N ILE A 49 6.39 9.46 -6.22
CA ILE A 49 5.24 9.57 -5.30
C ILE A 49 5.50 10.63 -4.24
N CYS A 50 6.70 10.66 -3.65
CA CYS A 50 7.07 11.65 -2.65
C CYS A 50 6.95 13.07 -3.22
N LYS A 51 7.43 13.28 -4.44
CA LYS A 51 7.31 14.54 -5.16
C LYS A 51 5.85 14.91 -5.46
N GLU A 52 5.07 13.97 -5.99
CA GLU A 52 3.68 14.20 -6.39
C GLU A 52 2.77 14.50 -5.20
N LEU A 53 2.92 13.75 -4.11
CA LEU A 53 2.09 13.89 -2.92
C LEU A 53 2.63 14.91 -1.93
N ASN A 54 3.82 15.47 -2.18
CA ASN A 54 4.59 16.31 -1.27
C ASN A 54 4.70 15.64 0.12
N CYS A 55 5.25 14.43 0.15
CA CYS A 55 5.40 13.62 1.35
C CYS A 55 6.81 13.02 1.45
N GLN A 56 7.12 12.44 2.60
CA GLN A 56 8.36 11.70 2.84
C GLN A 56 8.15 10.19 2.60
N PRO A 57 9.22 9.41 2.35
CA PRO A 57 9.11 7.97 2.22
C PRO A 57 8.43 7.31 3.42
N GLY A 58 8.72 7.78 4.64
CA GLY A 58 8.12 7.27 5.88
C GLY A 58 6.60 7.48 6.00
N ASP A 59 6.02 8.36 5.18
CA ASP A 59 4.58 8.61 5.11
C ASP A 59 3.86 7.57 4.24
N ILE A 60 4.58 6.89 3.35
CA ILE A 60 3.99 5.91 2.42
C ILE A 60 4.44 4.48 2.68
N MET A 61 5.53 4.28 3.44
CA MET A 61 6.04 2.97 3.78
C MET A 61 6.53 2.89 5.22
N SER A 62 6.60 1.67 5.73
CA SER A 62 7.17 1.37 7.04
C SER A 62 7.85 0.01 7.03
N TYR A 63 8.78 -0.17 7.96
CA TYR A 63 9.27 -1.48 8.31
C TYR A 63 8.33 -2.12 9.34
N VAL A 64 8.02 -3.40 9.15
CA VAL A 64 7.37 -4.26 10.15
C VAL A 64 8.30 -5.41 10.48
N ASP A 65 8.35 -5.84 11.74
CA ASP A 65 9.08 -7.06 12.12
C ASP A 65 8.29 -8.33 11.78
N ASP A 66 8.87 -9.49 12.06
CA ASP A 66 8.29 -10.78 11.72
C ASP A 66 6.99 -11.06 12.50
N GLU A 67 6.90 -10.62 13.76
CA GLU A 67 5.71 -10.77 14.59
C GLU A 67 4.54 -9.94 14.06
N GLN A 68 4.80 -8.68 13.71
CA GLN A 68 3.82 -7.77 13.09
C GLN A 68 3.39 -8.27 11.71
N ALA A 69 4.33 -8.82 10.94
CA ALA A 69 4.02 -9.41 9.64
C ALA A 69 3.11 -10.63 9.79
N GLU A 70 3.33 -11.50 10.79
CA GLU A 70 2.44 -12.63 11.01
C GLU A 70 1.07 -12.23 11.53
N LYS A 71 1.02 -11.26 12.44
CA LYS A 71 -0.26 -10.69 12.88
C LYS A 71 -1.08 -10.17 11.70
N ALA A 72 -0.47 -9.41 10.79
CA ALA A 72 -1.14 -8.87 9.61
C ALA A 72 -1.66 -9.97 8.67
N LYS A 73 -0.90 -11.07 8.49
CA LYS A 73 -1.36 -12.23 7.69
C LYS A 73 -2.57 -12.91 8.34
N ILE A 74 -2.52 -13.13 9.65
CA ILE A 74 -3.62 -13.73 10.42
C ILE A 74 -4.87 -12.85 10.32
N GLU A 75 -4.74 -11.54 10.49
CA GLU A 75 -5.85 -10.59 10.38
C GLU A 75 -6.50 -10.60 8.99
N ALA A 76 -5.70 -10.64 7.93
CA ALA A 76 -6.21 -10.77 6.57
C ALA A 76 -6.97 -12.09 6.35
N GLN A 77 -6.44 -13.20 6.90
CA GLN A 77 -7.07 -14.52 6.83
C GLN A 77 -8.40 -14.57 7.59
N ILE A 78 -8.45 -13.96 8.79
CA ILE A 78 -9.66 -13.82 9.59
C ILE A 78 -10.72 -13.01 8.83
N ALA A 79 -10.35 -11.87 8.24
CA ALA A 79 -11.28 -11.03 7.48
C ALA A 79 -11.91 -11.79 6.30
N GLU A 80 -11.12 -12.58 5.57
CA GLU A 80 -11.61 -13.41 4.47
C GLU A 80 -12.58 -14.51 4.95
N LEU A 81 -12.24 -15.20 6.05
CA LEU A 81 -13.09 -16.24 6.64
C LEU A 81 -14.39 -15.66 7.20
N GLN A 82 -14.35 -14.50 7.85
CA GLN A 82 -15.53 -13.81 8.36
C GLN A 82 -16.47 -13.36 7.22
N ALA A 83 -15.93 -12.93 6.08
CA ALA A 83 -16.73 -12.60 4.91
C ALA A 83 -17.44 -13.83 4.33
N LYS A 84 -16.74 -14.97 4.24
CA LYS A 84 -17.35 -16.25 3.81
C LYS A 84 -18.44 -16.71 4.77
N LEU A 85 -18.21 -16.61 6.08
CA LEU A 85 -19.19 -17.00 7.09
C LEU A 85 -20.48 -16.18 7.00
N LYS A 86 -20.41 -14.88 6.68
CA LYS A 86 -21.60 -14.01 6.48
C LYS A 86 -22.42 -14.36 5.23
N GLN A 87 -21.84 -15.12 4.31
CA GLN A 87 -22.52 -15.58 3.08
C GLN A 87 -23.13 -16.97 3.23
N MET A 88 -22.92 -17.63 4.37
CA MET A 88 -23.58 -18.87 4.77
C MET A 88 -24.80 -18.56 5.64
#